data_AF-A0A4U8TLU1-F1
#
_entry.id   AF-A0A4U8TLU1-F1
#
_cell.length_a   1.000
_cell.length_b   1.000
_cell.length_c   1.000
_cell.angle_alpha   90.00
_cell.angle_beta   90.00
_cell.angle_gamma   90.00
#
_symmetry.space_group_name_H-M   'P 1'
#
loop_
_entity.id
_entity.type
_entity.pdbx_description
1 polymer ?
#
loop_
_entity_poly.entity_id
_entity_poly.type
_entity_poly.pdbx_seq_one_letter_code
_entity_poly.pdbx_strand_id
1 'polypeptide(L)'
;VGTGIGVLAEVINKSSDKTGIRAVANVISTSDEAIKSGTMSNIIINGITLGDINNIKAGDSDGRLVQAFNAATNQTGVEAYTDEKGRLNLRSIDGRGIKISVSKNQKGQDGKVAEVSVKSMNGGQKLDGKGSENYGRLSLTRLDARDIIVMSATNAKNTYKALGFDNKQIAKQVVNLRDAMGAFNKDIKSASGANYNKVVASGGAELGAGVTTLRGAMVVMDIAESATKILDRIRADLGSVQGQMISTVNNISVTQVNVKAAESQIREVDFAQESANFNKLNILAQSGSYALTQANAVQQNILRLLS
;
A
#
# COMPACT_ATOMS: atom_id res chain seq x y z
N VAL A 1 -2.42 30.53 -0.39
CA VAL A 1 -1.49 29.59 0.26
C VAL A 1 -2.22 28.97 1.44
N GLY A 2 -2.14 27.67 1.67
CA GLY A 2 -2.84 27.00 2.79
C GLY A 2 -4.29 26.55 2.49
N THR A 3 -4.69 26.53 1.22
CA THR A 3 -5.98 25.99 0.77
C THR A 3 -5.77 25.05 -0.43
N GLY A 4 -6.78 24.23 -0.74
CA GLY A 4 -6.75 23.32 -1.88
C GLY A 4 -6.47 21.86 -1.50
N ILE A 5 -6.41 21.01 -2.51
CA ILE A 5 -6.32 19.57 -2.32
C ILE A 5 -4.92 19.11 -1.91
N GLY A 6 -3.88 19.93 -2.14
CA GLY A 6 -2.53 19.67 -1.64
C GLY A 6 -2.48 19.60 -0.12
N VAL A 7 -3.05 20.62 0.55
CA VAL A 7 -3.17 20.66 2.02
C VAL A 7 -4.01 19.50 2.54
N LEU A 8 -5.10 19.15 1.84
CA LEU A 8 -5.90 17.99 2.22
C LEU A 8 -5.09 16.68 2.15
N ALA A 9 -4.30 16.47 1.10
CA ALA A 9 -3.44 15.30 0.99
C ALA A 9 -2.39 15.24 2.10
N GLU A 10 -1.78 16.39 2.46
CA GLU A 10 -0.85 16.49 3.59
C GLU A 10 -1.52 16.09 4.91
N VAL A 11 -2.73 16.60 5.19
CA VAL A 11 -3.49 16.27 6.40
C VAL A 11 -3.82 14.77 6.47
N ILE A 12 -4.21 14.16 5.35
CA ILE A 12 -4.46 12.71 5.28
C ILE A 12 -3.16 11.94 5.55
N ASN A 13 -2.07 12.31 4.91
CA ASN A 13 -0.78 11.65 5.06
C ASN A 13 -0.21 11.74 6.48
N LYS A 14 -0.47 12.84 7.19
CA LYS A 14 -0.09 13.03 8.61
C LYS A 14 -0.73 11.99 9.55
N SER A 15 -1.85 11.38 9.14
CA SER A 15 -2.54 10.32 9.89
C SER A 15 -2.47 8.96 9.18
N SER A 16 -1.53 8.79 8.24
CA SER A 16 -1.40 7.56 7.44
C SER A 16 -0.96 6.34 8.26
N ASP A 17 -0.22 6.55 9.35
CA ASP A 17 0.18 5.53 10.33
C ASP A 17 -1.03 4.86 11.00
N LYS A 18 -2.07 5.64 11.31
CA LYS A 18 -3.30 5.17 11.95
C LYS A 18 -4.33 4.67 10.95
N THR A 19 -4.47 5.34 9.82
CA THR A 19 -5.52 5.03 8.83
C THR A 19 -5.09 3.97 7.80
N GLY A 20 -3.78 3.78 7.63
CA GLY A 20 -3.19 2.98 6.55
C GLY A 20 -3.41 3.57 5.15
N ILE A 21 -3.88 4.82 5.05
CA ILE A 21 -4.20 5.48 3.77
C ILE A 21 -3.13 6.52 3.48
N ARG A 22 -2.62 6.52 2.25
CA ARG A 22 -1.80 7.59 1.68
C ARG A 22 -2.60 8.36 0.65
N ALA A 23 -2.29 9.64 0.49
CA ALA A 23 -2.95 10.54 -0.42
C ALA A 23 -1.93 11.26 -1.32
N VAL A 24 -2.28 11.39 -2.61
CA VAL A 24 -1.55 12.20 -3.58
C VAL A 24 -2.53 13.16 -4.22
N ALA A 25 -2.17 14.44 -4.27
CA ALA A 25 -2.93 15.49 -4.93
C ALA A 25 -2.20 15.95 -6.20
N ASN A 26 -2.91 15.97 -7.33
CA ASN A 26 -2.39 16.50 -8.59
C ASN A 26 -3.35 17.55 -9.14
N VAL A 27 -2.87 18.79 -9.29
CA VAL A 27 -3.64 19.87 -9.92
C VAL A 27 -2.90 20.31 -11.18
N ILE A 28 -3.38 19.83 -12.33
CA ILE A 28 -2.82 20.16 -13.64
C ILE A 28 -3.97 20.49 -14.60
N SER A 29 -3.92 21.69 -15.19
CA SER A 29 -4.82 22.11 -16.27
C SER A 29 -4.11 21.99 -17.61
N THR A 30 -4.78 21.38 -18.60
CA THR A 30 -4.22 21.20 -19.95
C THR A 30 -5.14 21.84 -20.98
N SER A 31 -4.59 22.52 -21.98
CA SER A 31 -5.37 23.02 -23.12
C SER A 31 -5.93 21.87 -23.94
N ASP A 32 -7.12 22.06 -24.50
CA ASP A 32 -7.79 20.99 -25.26
C ASP A 32 -7.08 20.73 -26.60
N GLU A 33 -6.54 21.79 -27.20
CA GLU A 33 -5.79 21.78 -28.45
C GLU A 33 -4.37 22.31 -28.24
N ALA A 34 -3.49 22.07 -29.22
CA ALA A 34 -2.17 22.67 -29.28
C ALA A 34 -2.28 24.21 -29.34
N ILE A 35 -1.29 24.89 -28.77
CA ILE A 35 -1.20 26.35 -28.79
C ILE A 35 -1.12 26.81 -30.24
N LYS A 36 -2.04 27.68 -30.66
CA LYS A 36 -2.06 28.27 -32.00
C LYS A 36 -1.29 29.59 -32.02
N SER A 37 -0.82 29.97 -33.20
CA SER A 37 -0.26 31.31 -33.39
C SER A 37 -1.36 32.35 -33.13
N GLY A 38 -1.06 33.40 -32.38
CA GLY A 38 -2.10 34.36 -32.01
C GLY A 38 -1.76 35.25 -30.83
N THR A 39 -2.81 35.72 -30.16
CA THR A 39 -2.74 36.59 -28.99
C THR A 39 -3.66 36.07 -27.89
N MET A 40 -3.28 36.31 -26.64
CA MET A 40 -4.16 36.13 -25.48
C MET A 40 -4.26 37.46 -24.73
N SER A 41 -5.47 38.03 -24.68
CA SER A 41 -5.70 39.34 -24.07
C SER A 41 -6.14 39.23 -22.61
N ASN A 42 -5.61 40.10 -21.76
CA ASN A 42 -5.93 40.27 -20.34
C ASN A 42 -6.04 38.92 -19.62
N ILE A 43 -4.93 38.20 -19.60
CA ILE A 43 -4.83 36.90 -18.94
C ILE A 43 -4.88 37.14 -17.43
N ILE A 44 -5.82 36.46 -16.77
CA ILE A 44 -5.96 36.46 -15.32
C ILE A 44 -5.82 35.02 -14.85
N ILE A 45 -4.87 34.75 -13.96
CA ILE A 45 -4.67 33.43 -13.36
C ILE A 45 -4.63 33.55 -11.84
N ASN A 46 -5.47 32.77 -11.15
CA ASN A 46 -5.65 32.80 -9.70
C ASN A 46 -5.85 34.23 -9.14
N GLY A 47 -6.50 35.10 -9.92
CA GLY A 47 -6.75 36.50 -9.57
C GLY A 47 -5.60 37.48 -9.90
N ILE A 48 -4.46 36.99 -10.40
CA ILE A 48 -3.32 37.82 -10.83
C ILE A 48 -3.44 38.09 -12.33
N THR A 49 -3.38 39.38 -12.71
CA THR A 49 -3.41 39.80 -14.11
C THR A 49 -2.00 39.80 -14.70
N LEU A 50 -1.78 39.01 -15.75
CA LEU A 50 -0.54 38.97 -16.53
C LEU A 50 -0.57 39.97 -17.70
N GLY A 51 -1.76 40.45 -18.08
CA GLY A 51 -1.95 41.36 -19.20
C GLY A 51 -2.06 40.64 -20.55
N ASP A 52 -1.70 41.35 -21.62
CA ASP A 52 -1.80 40.86 -22.99
C ASP A 52 -0.48 40.20 -23.42
N ILE A 53 -0.58 39.03 -24.06
CA ILE A 53 0.56 38.36 -24.69
C ILE A 53 0.28 38.26 -26.19
N ASN A 54 1.04 39.04 -26.95
CA ASN A 54 0.89 39.16 -28.39
C ASN A 54 1.90 38.27 -29.13
N ASN A 55 1.56 37.95 -30.39
CA ASN A 55 2.45 37.27 -31.35
C ASN A 55 2.96 35.90 -30.87
N ILE A 56 2.20 35.18 -30.06
CA ILE A 56 2.51 33.81 -29.62
C ILE A 56 2.63 32.94 -30.88
N LYS A 57 3.68 32.11 -30.97
CA LYS A 57 3.85 31.18 -32.09
C LYS A 57 3.15 29.85 -31.80
N ALA A 58 2.82 29.12 -32.86
CA ALA A 58 2.29 27.77 -32.74
C ALA A 58 3.21 26.88 -31.87
N GLY A 59 2.58 26.11 -30.98
CA GLY A 59 3.26 25.28 -29.98
C GLY A 59 4.10 26.04 -28.96
N ASP A 60 3.94 27.37 -28.87
CA ASP A 60 4.84 28.26 -28.09
C ASP A 60 6.32 28.03 -28.39
N SER A 61 6.65 27.86 -29.67
CA SER A 61 8.03 27.57 -30.13
C SER A 61 9.07 28.64 -29.74
N ASP A 62 8.64 29.87 -29.44
CA ASP A 62 9.50 30.93 -28.91
C ASP A 62 9.45 31.05 -27.38
N GLY A 63 8.69 30.18 -26.70
CA GLY A 63 8.57 30.10 -25.24
C GLY A 63 7.90 31.32 -24.59
N ARG A 64 7.31 32.22 -25.39
CA ARG A 64 6.81 33.52 -24.90
C ARG A 64 5.65 33.32 -23.92
N LEU A 65 4.72 32.42 -24.24
CA LEU A 65 3.55 32.17 -23.42
C LEU A 65 3.97 31.53 -22.10
N VAL A 66 4.79 30.47 -22.15
CA VAL A 66 5.27 29.76 -20.96
C VAL A 66 6.10 30.69 -20.06
N GLN A 67 7.02 31.48 -20.63
CA GLN A 67 7.82 32.43 -19.86
C GLN A 67 6.97 33.48 -19.15
N ALA A 68 5.94 34.01 -19.83
CA ALA A 68 5.05 34.99 -19.21
C ALA A 68 4.26 34.42 -18.03
N PHE A 69 3.79 33.17 -18.12
CA PHE A 69 3.18 32.49 -16.97
C PHE A 69 4.19 32.27 -15.84
N ASN A 70 5.39 31.81 -16.19
CA ASN A 70 6.42 31.46 -15.21
C ASN A 70 7.02 32.68 -14.51
N ALA A 71 7.00 33.86 -15.13
CA ALA A 71 7.38 35.11 -14.49
C ALA A 71 6.50 35.45 -13.26
N ALA A 72 5.26 34.95 -13.22
CA ALA A 72 4.33 35.17 -12.12
C ALA A 72 4.17 33.93 -11.20
N THR A 73 4.98 32.87 -11.33
CA THR A 73 4.82 31.61 -10.56
C THR A 73 4.82 31.84 -9.05
N ASN A 74 5.67 32.72 -8.53
CA ASN A 74 5.74 33.00 -7.09
C ASN A 74 4.45 33.62 -6.53
N GLN A 75 3.70 34.34 -7.35
CA GLN A 75 2.44 34.97 -6.96
C GLN A 75 1.26 34.02 -7.19
N THR A 76 1.23 33.37 -8.35
CA THR A 76 0.10 32.55 -8.80
C THR A 76 0.10 31.16 -8.17
N GLY A 77 1.28 30.63 -7.82
CA GLY A 77 1.48 29.25 -7.41
C GLY A 77 1.36 28.25 -8.57
N VAL A 78 1.53 28.72 -9.81
CA VAL A 78 1.36 27.91 -11.03
C VAL A 78 2.62 27.98 -11.89
N GLU A 79 3.04 26.81 -12.35
CA GLU A 79 4.13 26.61 -13.30
C GLU A 79 3.54 26.15 -14.65
N ALA A 80 3.95 26.80 -15.73
CA ALA A 80 3.56 26.50 -17.10
C ALA A 80 4.64 25.72 -17.84
N TYR A 81 4.21 24.82 -18.72
CA TYR A 81 5.06 24.11 -19.66
C TYR A 81 4.26 23.64 -20.88
N THR A 82 4.93 23.30 -21.98
CA THR A 82 4.34 22.67 -23.16
C THR A 82 4.56 21.16 -23.15
N ASP A 83 3.58 20.38 -23.61
CA ASP A 83 3.78 18.94 -23.83
C ASP A 83 4.24 18.63 -25.27
N GLU A 84 4.52 17.35 -25.54
CA GLU A 84 4.93 16.83 -26.85
C GLU A 84 3.91 17.11 -27.97
N LYS A 85 2.65 17.40 -27.61
CA LYS A 85 1.57 17.76 -28.55
C LYS A 85 1.44 19.28 -28.73
N GLY A 86 2.34 20.07 -28.13
CA GLY A 86 2.31 21.53 -28.18
C GLY A 86 1.18 22.16 -27.37
N ARG A 87 0.58 21.43 -26.42
CA ARG A 87 -0.50 21.94 -25.56
C ARG A 87 0.08 22.67 -24.35
N LEU A 88 -0.61 23.71 -23.89
CA LEU A 88 -0.28 24.41 -22.66
C LEU A 88 -0.70 23.56 -21.46
N ASN A 89 0.24 23.30 -20.56
CA ASN A 89 0.00 22.67 -19.27
C ASN A 89 0.34 23.65 -18.16
N LEU A 90 -0.56 23.75 -17.18
CA LEU A 90 -0.42 24.58 -16.00
C LEU A 90 -0.46 23.65 -14.79
N ARG A 91 0.64 23.54 -14.04
CA ARG A 91 0.77 22.72 -12.83
C ARG A 91 0.79 23.62 -11.60
N SER A 92 -0.05 23.31 -10.62
CA SER A 92 0.00 23.96 -9.32
C SER A 92 1.15 23.39 -8.50
N ILE A 93 2.02 24.25 -7.96
CA ILE A 93 3.17 23.82 -7.15
C ILE A 93 2.79 23.47 -5.71
N ASP A 94 1.76 24.11 -5.17
CA ASP A 94 1.31 23.91 -3.78
C ASP A 94 -0.06 23.20 -3.68
N GLY A 95 -0.56 22.68 -4.81
CA GLY A 95 -1.82 21.93 -4.86
C GLY A 95 -3.08 22.79 -4.65
N ARG A 96 -2.97 24.12 -4.79
CA ARG A 96 -4.15 25.01 -4.92
C ARG A 96 -4.83 24.82 -6.27
N GLY A 97 -6.12 25.16 -6.35
CA GLY A 97 -6.85 25.16 -7.63
C GLY A 97 -6.26 26.16 -8.63
N ILE A 98 -6.41 25.85 -9.92
CA ILE A 98 -6.01 26.71 -11.03
C ILE A 98 -7.28 27.29 -11.64
N LYS A 99 -7.41 28.61 -11.55
CA LYS A 99 -8.46 29.38 -12.22
C LYS A 99 -7.81 30.32 -13.23
N ILE A 100 -8.16 30.19 -14.50
CA ILE A 100 -7.63 31.01 -15.59
C ILE A 100 -8.77 31.56 -16.45
N SER A 101 -8.71 32.85 -16.76
CA SER A 101 -9.63 33.50 -17.70
C SER A 101 -8.86 34.46 -18.60
N VAL A 102 -9.37 34.66 -19.80
CA VAL A 102 -8.87 35.66 -20.74
C VAL A 102 -10.01 36.54 -21.23
N SER A 103 -9.69 37.75 -21.65
CA SER A 103 -10.62 38.59 -22.38
C SER A 103 -10.62 38.24 -23.86
N LYS A 104 -11.71 38.56 -24.55
CA LYS A 104 -11.76 38.43 -26.01
C LYS A 104 -10.74 39.37 -26.64
N ASN A 105 -10.00 38.88 -27.62
CA ASN A 105 -9.07 39.72 -28.38
C ASN A 105 -9.84 40.86 -29.05
N GLN A 106 -9.30 42.08 -28.94
CA GLN A 106 -9.86 43.25 -29.58
C GLN A 106 -9.44 43.32 -31.05
N LYS A 107 -10.13 44.16 -31.84
CA LYS A 107 -9.73 44.43 -33.22
C LYS A 107 -8.42 45.19 -33.22
N GLY A 108 -7.46 44.72 -34.03
CA GLY A 108 -6.24 45.46 -34.32
C GLY A 108 -6.52 46.69 -35.18
N GLN A 109 -5.48 47.48 -35.44
CA GLN A 109 -5.54 48.66 -36.30
C GLN A 109 -5.93 48.32 -37.75
N ASP A 110 -5.75 47.07 -38.16
CA ASP A 110 -6.17 46.50 -39.45
C ASP A 110 -7.65 46.07 -39.49
N GLY A 111 -8.39 46.30 -38.41
CA GLY A 111 -9.80 45.92 -38.27
C GLY A 111 -10.05 44.42 -38.05
N LYS A 112 -9.00 43.59 -38.03
CA LYS A 112 -9.09 42.14 -37.83
C LYS A 112 -8.88 41.80 -36.35
N VAL A 113 -9.55 40.74 -35.90
CA VAL A 113 -9.34 40.20 -34.55
C VAL A 113 -8.24 39.16 -34.63
N ALA A 114 -7.17 39.36 -33.85
CA ALA A 114 -6.09 38.39 -33.74
C ALA A 114 -6.64 37.04 -33.23
N GLU A 115 -6.18 35.93 -33.82
CA GLU A 115 -6.63 34.61 -33.36
C GLU A 115 -6.23 34.38 -31.89
N VAL A 116 -7.12 33.73 -31.12
CA VAL A 116 -6.85 33.38 -29.73
C VAL A 116 -5.97 32.13 -29.67
N SER A 117 -4.79 32.24 -29.06
CA SER A 117 -3.79 31.16 -29.03
C SER A 117 -4.26 29.91 -28.28
N VAL A 118 -5.01 30.07 -27.20
CA VAL A 118 -5.62 28.99 -26.43
C VAL A 118 -7.10 29.31 -26.18
N LYS A 119 -8.01 28.51 -26.75
CA LYS A 119 -9.47 28.76 -26.69
C LYS A 119 -10.13 28.13 -25.45
N SER A 120 -9.70 26.93 -25.08
CA SER A 120 -10.29 26.16 -23.99
C SER A 120 -9.29 25.23 -23.31
N MET A 121 -9.61 24.86 -22.08
CA MET A 121 -8.85 23.94 -21.24
C MET A 121 -9.77 22.95 -20.52
N ASN A 122 -9.18 21.88 -19.98
CA ASN A 122 -9.85 20.97 -19.05
C ASN A 122 -11.09 20.23 -19.60
N GLY A 123 -11.10 19.95 -20.90
CA GLY A 123 -12.18 19.22 -21.57
C GLY A 123 -13.34 20.13 -21.96
N GLY A 124 -13.03 21.27 -22.59
CA GLY A 124 -14.00 22.17 -23.20
C GLY A 124 -14.38 23.39 -22.37
N GLN A 125 -13.71 23.67 -21.26
CA GLN A 125 -13.95 24.92 -20.52
C GLN A 125 -13.30 26.08 -21.28
N LYS A 126 -14.12 26.94 -21.88
CA LYS A 126 -13.64 28.11 -22.61
C LYS A 126 -12.91 29.06 -21.66
N LEU A 127 -11.82 29.66 -22.15
CA LEU A 127 -11.06 30.64 -21.38
C LEU A 127 -11.73 32.01 -21.36
N ASP A 128 -12.60 32.33 -22.33
CA ASP A 128 -13.35 33.58 -22.32
C ASP A 128 -14.56 33.53 -21.37
N GLY A 129 -14.93 34.69 -20.83
CA GLY A 129 -16.06 34.82 -19.91
C GLY A 129 -15.77 34.26 -18.51
N LYS A 130 -16.36 33.12 -18.15
CA LYS A 130 -16.20 32.52 -16.81
C LYS A 130 -14.80 31.94 -16.56
N GLY A 131 -14.05 31.67 -17.63
CA GLY A 131 -12.75 31.02 -17.56
C GLY A 131 -12.83 29.52 -17.29
N SER A 132 -11.65 28.91 -17.16
CA SER A 132 -11.48 27.52 -16.75
C SER A 132 -11.09 27.46 -15.27
N GLU A 133 -11.74 26.55 -14.55
CA GLU A 133 -11.46 26.24 -13.15
C GLU A 133 -11.17 24.74 -12.99
N ASN A 134 -10.07 24.43 -12.32
CA ASN A 134 -9.67 23.07 -12.02
C ASN A 134 -9.03 22.99 -10.63
N TYR A 135 -9.66 22.22 -9.74
CA TYR A 135 -9.18 21.98 -8.38
C TYR A 135 -8.38 20.67 -8.26
N GLY A 136 -8.12 20.00 -9.39
CA GLY A 136 -7.30 18.79 -9.48
C GLY A 136 -8.00 17.52 -9.04
N ARG A 137 -7.18 16.49 -8.78
CA ARG A 137 -7.61 15.17 -8.35
C ARG A 137 -6.86 14.74 -7.11
N LEU A 138 -7.60 14.12 -6.19
CA LEU A 138 -7.09 13.43 -5.02
C LEU A 138 -7.12 11.92 -5.29
N SER A 139 -5.96 11.27 -5.15
CA SER A 139 -5.83 9.82 -5.22
C SER A 139 -5.49 9.28 -3.84
N LEU A 140 -6.27 8.31 -3.38
CA LEU A 140 -6.05 7.63 -2.11
C LEU A 140 -5.57 6.21 -2.39
N THR A 141 -4.50 5.79 -1.72
CA THR A 141 -3.97 4.44 -1.81
C THR A 141 -3.92 3.80 -0.42
N ARG A 142 -4.18 2.50 -0.38
CA ARG A 142 -4.03 1.65 0.79
C ARG A 142 -3.38 0.35 0.32
N LEU A 143 -2.60 -0.26 1.21
CA LEU A 143 -1.80 -1.45 0.91
C LEU A 143 -2.51 -2.77 1.28
N ASP A 144 -3.72 -2.70 1.81
CA ASP A 144 -4.59 -3.86 2.02
C ASP A 144 -5.71 -3.90 0.97
N ALA A 145 -6.44 -5.02 0.90
CA ALA A 145 -7.48 -5.24 -0.10
C ALA A 145 -8.85 -4.60 0.27
N ARG A 146 -8.95 -3.81 1.35
CA ARG A 146 -10.23 -3.25 1.83
C ARG A 146 -10.52 -1.92 1.16
N ASP A 147 -11.79 -1.70 0.84
CA ASP A 147 -12.24 -0.43 0.25
C ASP A 147 -11.94 0.77 1.18
N ILE A 148 -11.63 1.91 0.55
CA ILE A 148 -11.52 3.19 1.23
C ILE A 148 -12.92 3.82 1.22
N ILE A 149 -13.55 3.82 2.39
CA ILE A 149 -14.82 4.47 2.60
C ILE A 149 -14.55 5.83 3.24
N VAL A 150 -14.83 6.89 2.49
CA VAL A 150 -14.83 8.26 3.01
C VAL A 150 -16.20 8.53 3.60
N MET A 151 -16.30 9.14 4.77
CA MET A 151 -17.57 9.55 5.36
C MET A 151 -17.48 10.96 5.91
N SER A 152 -18.59 11.70 5.83
CA SER A 152 -18.75 12.96 6.53
C SER A 152 -19.48 12.73 7.85
N ALA A 153 -18.99 13.34 8.93
CA ALA A 153 -19.64 13.30 10.24
C ALA A 153 -21.09 13.84 10.19
N THR A 154 -21.39 14.72 9.23
CA THR A 154 -22.68 15.40 9.14
C THR A 154 -23.69 14.70 8.21
N ASN A 155 -23.25 13.81 7.30
CA ASN A 155 -24.15 13.12 6.38
C ASN A 155 -23.50 11.89 5.70
N ALA A 156 -23.96 10.69 6.07
CA ALA A 156 -23.44 9.43 5.53
C ALA A 156 -23.73 9.22 4.03
N LYS A 157 -24.68 9.94 3.43
CA LYS A 157 -25.05 9.80 2.01
C LYS A 157 -24.19 10.65 1.05
N ASN A 158 -23.48 11.64 1.57
CA ASN A 158 -22.65 12.58 0.80
C ASN A 158 -21.17 12.43 1.17
N THR A 159 -20.70 11.19 1.10
CA THR A 159 -19.37 10.73 1.56
C THR A 159 -18.20 11.58 1.05
N TYR A 160 -18.17 11.93 -0.24
CA TYR A 160 -17.05 12.67 -0.84
C TYR A 160 -17.27 14.19 -0.92
N LYS A 161 -18.52 14.65 -0.74
CA LYS A 161 -18.84 16.08 -0.77
C LYS A 161 -18.20 16.85 0.38
N ALA A 162 -17.97 16.19 1.52
CA ALA A 162 -17.23 16.78 2.64
C ALA A 162 -15.74 17.03 2.31
N LEU A 163 -15.18 16.31 1.35
CA LEU A 163 -13.84 16.56 0.81
C LEU A 163 -13.85 17.56 -0.37
N GLY A 164 -15.02 18.09 -0.75
CA GLY A 164 -15.18 18.98 -1.89
C GLY A 164 -15.35 18.28 -3.25
N PHE A 165 -15.59 16.96 -3.28
CA PHE A 165 -15.76 16.19 -4.52
C PHE A 165 -17.22 15.73 -4.73
N ASP A 166 -17.64 15.65 -6.00
CA ASP A 166 -18.93 15.03 -6.36
C ASP A 166 -18.78 13.49 -6.35
N ASN A 167 -19.83 12.79 -5.92
CA ASN A 167 -19.92 11.34 -5.93
C ASN A 167 -19.86 10.73 -7.35
N LYS A 168 -20.04 11.53 -8.40
CA LYS A 168 -20.14 11.06 -9.80
C LYS A 168 -18.81 10.77 -10.51
N GLN A 169 -17.66 11.22 -9.98
CA GLN A 169 -16.37 11.12 -10.70
C GLN A 169 -15.28 10.38 -9.91
N ILE A 170 -15.66 9.23 -9.35
CA ILE A 170 -14.78 8.41 -8.52
C ILE A 170 -14.35 7.17 -9.31
N ALA A 171 -13.06 6.87 -9.29
CA ALA A 171 -12.51 5.62 -9.80
C ALA A 171 -11.96 4.81 -8.63
N LYS A 172 -12.35 3.54 -8.54
CA LYS A 172 -11.87 2.59 -7.52
C LYS A 172 -11.34 1.36 -8.20
N GLN A 173 -10.19 0.87 -7.75
CA GLN A 173 -9.61 -0.36 -8.27
C GLN A 173 -8.69 -1.00 -7.24
N VAL A 174 -8.65 -2.33 -7.22
CA VAL A 174 -7.63 -3.13 -6.52
C VAL A 174 -6.62 -3.61 -7.54
N VAL A 175 -5.33 -3.50 -7.22
CA VAL A 175 -4.24 -3.90 -8.12
C VAL A 175 -3.38 -4.94 -7.40
N ASN A 176 -3.08 -6.03 -8.09
CA ASN A 176 -2.26 -7.13 -7.57
C ASN A 176 -0.97 -7.28 -8.38
N LEU A 177 -0.01 -8.09 -7.89
CA LEU A 177 1.25 -8.36 -8.61
C LEU A 177 1.06 -8.82 -10.05
N ARG A 178 0.00 -9.61 -10.31
CA ARG A 178 -0.29 -10.11 -11.65
C ARG A 178 -0.57 -8.96 -12.63
N ASP A 179 -1.19 -7.89 -12.17
CA ASP A 179 -1.53 -6.74 -13.01
C ASP A 179 -0.29 -5.91 -13.37
N ALA A 180 0.77 -6.00 -12.56
CA ALA A 180 2.06 -5.36 -12.86
C ALA A 180 2.85 -6.04 -14.00
N MET A 181 2.52 -7.29 -14.34
CA MET A 181 3.18 -8.03 -15.44
C MET A 181 2.64 -7.66 -16.82
N GLY A 182 1.47 -7.01 -16.89
CA GLY A 182 0.83 -6.58 -18.13
C GLY A 182 0.64 -5.06 -18.19
N ALA A 183 0.11 -4.57 -19.31
CA ALA A 183 -0.27 -3.17 -19.42
C ALA A 183 -1.43 -2.86 -18.46
N PHE A 184 -1.30 -1.78 -17.68
CA PHE A 184 -2.37 -1.36 -16.78
C PHE A 184 -3.60 -0.89 -17.57
N ASN A 185 -4.77 -1.43 -17.24
CA ASN A 185 -6.02 -1.08 -17.90
C ASN A 185 -6.50 0.35 -17.54
N LYS A 186 -7.56 0.80 -18.22
CA LYS A 186 -8.15 2.14 -18.05
C LYS A 186 -8.60 2.43 -16.61
N ASP A 187 -9.10 1.42 -15.90
CA ASP A 187 -9.60 1.57 -14.54
C ASP A 187 -8.45 1.78 -13.55
N ILE A 188 -7.38 0.98 -13.68
CA ILE A 188 -6.14 1.14 -12.91
C ILE A 188 -5.52 2.51 -13.20
N LYS A 189 -5.45 2.91 -14.48
CA LYS A 189 -4.95 4.25 -14.86
C LYS A 189 -5.75 5.38 -14.21
N SER A 190 -7.07 5.26 -14.16
CA SER A 190 -7.95 6.28 -13.58
C SER A 190 -7.87 6.32 -12.05
N ALA A 191 -7.92 5.17 -11.39
CA ALA A 191 -7.85 5.02 -9.94
C ALA A 191 -6.47 5.38 -9.38
N SER A 192 -5.41 5.01 -10.10
CA SER A 192 -4.05 5.40 -9.76
C SER A 192 -3.82 6.89 -9.92
N GLY A 193 -4.69 7.70 -10.51
CA GLY A 193 -4.47 9.15 -10.60
C GLY A 193 -3.53 9.61 -11.73
N ALA A 194 -3.22 8.73 -12.70
CA ALA A 194 -2.50 9.11 -13.91
C ALA A 194 -3.29 10.05 -14.82
N ASN A 195 -4.62 10.01 -14.74
CA ASN A 195 -5.52 10.92 -15.47
C ASN A 195 -5.73 12.21 -14.68
N TYR A 196 -4.80 13.16 -14.75
CA TYR A 196 -4.87 14.39 -13.93
C TYR A 196 -6.07 15.29 -14.26
N ASN A 197 -6.51 15.30 -15.53
CA ASN A 197 -7.67 16.05 -16.00
C ASN A 197 -8.38 15.32 -17.16
N LYS A 198 -9.50 15.88 -17.62
CA LYS A 198 -10.32 15.30 -18.70
C LYS A 198 -9.58 15.16 -20.03
N VAL A 199 -8.69 16.10 -20.37
CA VAL A 199 -7.96 16.10 -21.64
C VAL A 199 -6.93 14.96 -21.68
N VAL A 200 -6.24 14.72 -20.56
CA VAL A 200 -5.31 13.58 -20.41
C VAL A 200 -6.07 12.26 -20.38
N ALA A 201 -7.26 12.24 -19.76
CA ALA A 201 -8.11 11.04 -19.72
C ALA A 201 -8.65 10.64 -21.11
N SER A 202 -9.06 11.63 -21.93
CA SER A 202 -9.57 11.38 -23.29
C SER A 202 -8.48 11.10 -24.31
N GLY A 203 -7.25 11.55 -24.06
CA GLY A 203 -6.11 11.37 -24.97
C GLY A 203 -5.61 9.93 -25.16
N GLY A 204 -6.19 8.95 -24.46
CA GLY A 204 -6.00 7.52 -24.74
C GLY A 204 -4.63 6.93 -24.44
N ALA A 205 -3.66 7.72 -23.96
CA ALA A 205 -2.32 7.23 -23.65
C ALA A 205 -2.35 6.07 -22.66
N GLU A 206 -1.67 4.97 -22.96
CA GLU A 206 -1.56 3.85 -22.03
C GLU A 206 -0.59 4.18 -20.90
N LEU A 207 -0.80 3.57 -19.73
CA LEU A 207 0.14 3.69 -18.61
C LEU A 207 1.37 2.78 -18.80
N GLY A 208 1.34 1.89 -19.80
CA GLY A 208 2.37 0.88 -20.02
C GLY A 208 2.31 -0.26 -19.00
N ALA A 209 3.20 -1.24 -19.17
CA ALA A 209 3.36 -2.37 -18.26
C ALA A 209 4.43 -2.08 -17.20
N GLY A 210 4.16 -2.47 -15.96
CA GLY A 210 5.10 -2.38 -14.85
C GLY A 210 5.65 -0.96 -14.60
N VAL A 211 6.97 -0.82 -14.72
CA VAL A 211 7.73 0.40 -14.33
C VAL A 211 8.11 1.29 -15.53
N THR A 212 7.51 1.09 -16.71
CA THR A 212 7.88 1.85 -17.93
C THR A 212 7.43 3.30 -17.92
N THR A 213 6.50 3.67 -17.03
CA THR A 213 6.08 5.06 -16.82
C THR A 213 6.23 5.44 -15.36
N LEU A 214 6.41 6.75 -15.09
CA LEU A 214 6.52 7.28 -13.73
C LEU A 214 5.36 6.81 -12.84
N ARG A 215 4.12 6.90 -13.34
CA ARG A 215 2.95 6.54 -12.55
C ARG A 215 2.74 5.02 -12.46
N GLY A 216 3.13 4.25 -13.47
CA GLY A 216 3.20 2.80 -13.40
C GLY A 216 4.18 2.34 -12.31
N ALA A 217 5.38 2.93 -12.27
CA ALA A 217 6.38 2.63 -11.25
C ALA A 217 5.90 2.90 -9.82
N MET A 218 5.20 4.02 -9.59
CA MET A 218 4.58 4.31 -8.29
C MET A 218 3.55 3.25 -7.88
N VAL A 219 2.72 2.78 -8.81
CA VAL A 219 1.76 1.69 -8.55
C VAL A 219 2.50 0.38 -8.21
N VAL A 220 3.55 0.05 -8.95
CA VAL A 220 4.37 -1.15 -8.68
C VAL A 220 5.07 -1.06 -7.32
N MET A 221 5.52 0.12 -6.89
CA MET A 221 6.09 0.31 -5.55
C MET A 221 5.06 -0.01 -4.45
N ASP A 222 3.83 0.50 -4.57
CA ASP A 222 2.75 0.20 -3.61
C ASP A 222 2.42 -1.31 -3.61
N ILE A 223 2.39 -1.96 -4.77
CA ILE A 223 2.17 -3.41 -4.88
C ILE A 223 3.29 -4.18 -4.17
N ALA A 224 4.55 -3.82 -4.40
CA ALA A 224 5.70 -4.47 -3.78
C ALA A 224 5.73 -4.27 -2.26
N GLU A 225 5.37 -3.08 -1.76
CA GLU A 225 5.24 -2.82 -0.33
C GLU A 225 4.12 -3.67 0.30
N SER A 226 2.96 -3.78 -0.37
CA SER A 226 1.87 -4.66 0.07
C SER A 226 2.32 -6.11 0.15
N ALA A 227 3.01 -6.61 -0.88
CA ALA A 227 3.55 -7.97 -0.92
C ALA A 227 4.53 -8.25 0.23
N THR A 228 5.42 -7.28 0.50
CA THR A 228 6.40 -7.37 1.59
C THR A 228 5.71 -7.47 2.95
N LYS A 229 4.70 -6.64 3.20
CA LYS A 229 3.91 -6.71 4.45
C LYS A 229 3.18 -8.03 4.64
N ILE A 230 2.69 -8.63 3.55
CA ILE A 230 2.07 -9.97 3.60
C ILE A 230 3.10 -11.03 3.97
N LEU A 231 4.28 -11.00 3.35
CA LEU A 231 5.37 -11.93 3.68
C LEU A 231 5.87 -11.77 5.12
N ASP A 232 6.00 -10.54 5.60
CA ASP A 232 6.41 -10.27 6.98
C ASP A 232 5.39 -10.79 7.99
N ARG A 233 4.08 -10.67 7.69
CA ARG A 233 3.04 -11.27 8.51
C ARG A 233 3.14 -12.79 8.55
N ILE A 234 3.32 -13.44 7.39
CA ILE A 234 3.50 -14.90 7.31
C ILE A 234 4.74 -15.33 8.11
N ARG A 235 5.85 -14.60 8.01
CA ARG A 235 7.07 -14.87 8.79
C ARG A 235 6.85 -14.71 10.28
N ALA A 236 6.10 -13.70 10.71
CA ALA A 236 5.75 -13.49 12.11
C ALA A 236 4.87 -14.64 12.65
N ASP A 237 3.88 -15.09 11.87
CA ASP A 237 3.01 -16.21 12.24
C ASP A 237 3.81 -17.52 12.35
N LEU A 238 4.68 -17.81 11.39
CA LEU A 238 5.59 -18.96 11.43
C LEU A 238 6.56 -18.90 12.62
N GLY A 239 7.12 -17.72 12.91
CA GLY A 239 8.00 -17.51 14.06
C GLY A 239 7.28 -17.70 15.40
N SER A 240 6.03 -17.26 15.51
CA SER A 240 5.17 -17.48 16.70
C SER A 240 4.92 -18.98 16.91
N VAL A 241 4.55 -19.70 15.86
CA VAL A 241 4.32 -21.15 15.90
C VAL A 241 5.61 -21.91 16.23
N GLN A 242 6.75 -21.49 15.68
CA GLN A 242 8.06 -22.05 16.03
C GLN A 242 8.39 -21.85 17.52
N GLY A 243 8.15 -20.66 18.06
CA GLY A 243 8.36 -20.36 19.48
C GLY A 243 7.50 -21.25 20.39
N GLN A 244 6.23 -21.45 20.03
CA GLN A 244 5.33 -22.36 20.75
C GLN A 244 5.84 -23.81 20.69
N MET A 245 6.27 -24.29 19.52
CA MET A 245 6.82 -25.64 19.37
C MET A 245 8.08 -25.86 20.21
N ILE A 246 9.02 -24.91 20.24
CA ILE A 246 10.23 -25.01 21.06
C ILE A 246 9.86 -25.13 22.55
N SER A 247 8.92 -24.32 23.03
CA SER A 247 8.44 -24.40 24.41
C SER A 247 7.79 -25.74 24.72
N THR A 248 6.96 -26.25 23.81
CA THR A 248 6.30 -27.56 23.96
C THR A 248 7.30 -28.70 23.97
N VAL A 249 8.28 -28.70 23.06
CA VAL A 249 9.35 -29.71 23.02
C VAL A 249 10.15 -29.72 24.33
N ASN A 250 10.57 -28.54 24.82
CA ASN A 250 11.30 -28.44 26.08
C ASN A 250 10.49 -28.99 27.26
N ASN A 251 9.19 -28.69 27.33
CA ASN A 251 8.31 -29.21 28.37
C ASN A 251 8.12 -30.74 28.27
N ILE A 252 7.92 -31.25 27.05
CA ILE A 252 7.77 -32.70 26.80
C ILE A 252 9.06 -33.44 27.15
N SER A 253 10.23 -32.92 26.81
CA SER A 253 11.52 -33.56 27.15
C SER A 253 11.71 -33.69 28.65
N VAL A 254 11.42 -32.64 29.43
CA VAL A 254 11.49 -32.71 30.90
C VAL A 254 10.46 -33.71 31.45
N THR A 255 9.24 -33.66 30.93
CA THR A 255 8.17 -34.59 31.33
C THR A 255 8.54 -36.03 31.01
N GLN A 256 9.13 -36.30 29.85
CA GLN A 256 9.58 -37.63 29.44
C GLN A 256 10.64 -38.19 30.39
N VAL A 257 11.63 -37.38 30.79
CA VAL A 257 12.66 -37.80 31.76
C VAL A 257 12.03 -38.12 33.12
N ASN A 258 11.12 -37.27 33.61
CA ASN A 258 10.44 -37.48 34.89
C ASN A 258 9.53 -38.73 34.87
N VAL A 259 8.76 -38.92 33.79
CA VAL A 259 7.90 -40.10 33.61
C VAL A 259 8.72 -41.37 33.51
N LYS A 260 9.84 -41.37 32.77
CA LYS A 260 10.73 -42.53 32.66
C LYS A 260 11.39 -42.88 34.00
N ALA A 261 11.79 -41.88 34.78
CA ALA A 261 12.32 -42.10 36.12
C ALA A 261 11.27 -42.69 37.07
N ALA A 262 10.03 -42.17 37.03
CA ALA A 262 8.92 -42.72 37.80
C ALA A 262 8.56 -44.15 37.37
N GLU A 263 8.63 -44.46 36.07
CA GLU A 263 8.43 -45.83 35.56
C GLU A 263 9.53 -46.78 36.02
N SER A 264 10.81 -46.39 35.93
CA SER A 264 11.95 -47.17 36.43
C SER A 264 11.78 -47.51 37.92
N GLN A 265 11.36 -46.55 38.74
CA GLN A 265 11.13 -46.78 40.17
C GLN A 265 10.01 -47.80 40.47
N ILE A 266 9.02 -47.95 39.58
CA ILE A 266 7.93 -48.92 39.75
C ILE A 266 8.28 -50.28 39.15
N ARG A 267 8.97 -50.30 38.00
CA ARG A 267 9.19 -51.52 37.21
C ARG A 267 10.53 -52.18 37.52
N GLU A 268 11.58 -51.41 37.73
CA GLU A 268 12.92 -51.95 37.94
C GLU A 268 13.07 -52.44 39.37
N VAL A 269 13.65 -53.64 39.51
CA VAL A 269 13.95 -54.24 40.82
C VAL A 269 15.33 -53.78 41.28
N ASP A 270 15.45 -53.48 42.57
CA ASP A 270 16.76 -53.19 43.17
C ASP A 270 17.61 -54.48 43.18
N PHE A 271 18.64 -54.51 42.32
CA PHE A 271 19.52 -55.65 42.17
C PHE A 271 20.22 -56.04 43.48
N ALA A 272 20.54 -55.08 44.34
CA ALA A 272 21.18 -55.38 45.62
C ALA A 272 20.23 -56.16 46.53
N GLN A 273 18.96 -55.75 46.61
CA GLN A 273 17.94 -56.44 47.40
C GLN A 273 17.57 -57.79 46.80
N GLU A 274 17.37 -57.87 45.48
CA GLU A 274 17.00 -59.11 44.80
C GLU A 274 18.15 -60.13 44.86
N SER A 275 19.41 -59.70 44.71
CA SER A 275 20.58 -60.58 44.87
C SER A 275 20.73 -61.11 46.30
N ALA A 276 20.46 -60.28 47.31
CA ALA A 276 20.46 -60.72 48.71
C ALA A 276 19.35 -61.75 48.98
N ASN A 277 18.14 -61.51 48.45
CA ASN A 277 17.03 -62.46 48.55
C ASN A 277 17.30 -63.76 47.79
N PHE A 278 17.82 -63.69 46.57
CA PHE A 278 18.21 -64.87 45.78
C PHE A 278 19.28 -65.69 46.50
N ASN A 279 20.32 -65.05 47.05
CA ASN A 279 21.35 -65.73 47.83
C ASN A 279 20.77 -66.36 49.10
N LYS A 280 19.91 -65.63 49.83
CA LYS A 280 19.22 -66.15 51.01
C LYS A 280 18.37 -67.38 50.65
N LEU A 281 17.58 -67.32 49.58
CA LEU A 281 16.73 -68.40 49.11
C LEU A 281 17.54 -69.62 48.65
N ASN A 282 18.68 -69.42 47.97
CA ASN A 282 19.59 -70.50 47.61
C ASN A 282 20.22 -71.18 48.84
N ILE A 283 20.67 -70.40 49.82
CA ILE A 283 21.18 -70.94 51.10
C ILE A 283 20.06 -71.70 51.83
N LEU A 284 18.84 -71.18 51.83
CA LEU A 284 17.67 -71.85 52.42
C LEU A 284 17.31 -73.15 51.69
N ALA A 285 17.38 -73.16 50.35
CA ALA A 285 17.14 -74.35 49.55
C ALA A 285 18.21 -75.43 49.79
N GLN A 286 19.50 -75.06 49.86
CA GLN A 286 20.58 -75.97 50.22
C GLN A 286 20.44 -76.48 51.67
N SER A 287 20.11 -75.59 52.61
CA SER A 287 19.88 -75.97 54.02
C SER A 287 18.66 -76.86 54.18
N GLY A 288 17.57 -76.60 53.44
CA GLY A 288 16.37 -77.42 53.42
C GLY A 288 16.61 -78.80 52.81
N SER A 289 17.40 -78.88 51.73
CA SER A 289 17.87 -80.15 51.17
C SER A 289 18.71 -80.93 52.19
N TYR A 290 19.66 -80.27 52.87
CA TYR A 290 20.45 -80.89 53.94
C TYR A 290 19.60 -81.37 55.11
N ALA A 291 18.63 -80.56 55.56
CA ALA A 291 17.68 -80.92 56.61
C ALA A 291 16.78 -82.09 56.21
N LEU A 292 16.33 -82.16 54.95
CA LEU A 292 15.59 -83.32 54.41
C LEU A 292 16.46 -84.58 54.40
N THR A 293 17.71 -84.49 53.94
CA THR A 293 18.67 -85.61 53.98
C THR A 293 18.90 -86.09 55.42
N GLN A 294 19.03 -85.17 56.37
CA GLN A 294 19.22 -85.50 57.78
C GLN A 294 17.96 -86.08 58.44
N ALA A 295 16.77 -85.56 58.12
CA ALA A 295 15.49 -86.10 58.59
C ALA A 295 15.25 -87.53 58.07
N ASN A 296 15.56 -87.80 56.79
CA ASN A 296 15.50 -89.14 56.21
C ASN A 296 16.48 -90.12 56.90
N ALA A 297 17.70 -89.66 57.22
CA ALA A 297 18.66 -90.47 57.96
C ALA A 297 18.22 -90.76 59.40
N VAL A 298 17.57 -89.81 60.09
CA VAL A 298 16.99 -90.03 61.42
C VAL A 298 15.84 -91.05 61.36
N GLN A 299 14.97 -90.98 60.35
CA GLN A 299 13.91 -91.99 60.16
C GLN A 299 14.49 -93.39 59.94
N GLN A 300 15.58 -93.53 59.18
CA GLN A 300 16.26 -94.82 59.01
C GLN A 300 16.90 -95.32 60.32
N ASN A 301 17.45 -94.43 61.15
CA ASN A 301 17.95 -94.80 62.48
C ASN A 301 16.84 -95.26 63.43
N ILE A 302 15.65 -94.68 63.34
CA ILE A 302 14.47 -95.13 64.12
C ILE A 302 14.01 -96.51 63.65
N LEU A 303 13.97 -96.76 62.34
CA LEU A 303 13.64 -98.08 61.80
C LEU A 303 14.66 -99.14 62.24
N ARG A 304 15.94 -98.78 62.36
CA ARG A 304 17.00 -99.65 62.88
C ARG A 304 16.91 -99.89 64.40
N LEU A 305 16.18 -99.05 65.14
CA LEU A 305 15.91 -99.23 66.57
C LEU A 305 14.61 -100.00 66.85
N LEU A 306 13.78 -100.23 65.82
CA LEU A 306 12.52 -100.97 65.88
C LEU A 306 12.59 -102.37 65.24
N SER A 307 13.67 -102.69 64.53
CA SER A 307 14.03 -104.04 64.06
C SER A 307 14.95 -104.75 65.03
#